data_AF-A0A523QYD9-F1
#
_entry.id   AF-A0A523QYD9-F1
#
_cell.length_a   1.000
_cell.length_b   1.000
_cell.length_c   1.000
_cell.angle_alpha   90.00
_cell.angle_beta   90.00
_cell.angle_gamma   90.00
#
_symmetry.space_group_name_H-M   'P 1'
#
loop_
_entity.id
_entity.type
_entity.pdbx_description
1 polymer ?
#
loop_
_entity_poly.entity_id
_entity_poly.type
_entity_poly.pdbx_seq_one_letter_code
_entity_poly.pdbx_strand_id
1 'polypeptide(L)'
;MKFFDDGKPRWYFILLMIILLFGVDQVSKHFASKILTQGISYKFGGFGVKYITHQKFYFFKLIVFDDPGKIISSIVVSVVLLCILLVYRFLMLHFPQRRMFTWAFIFCFGGLFSNLVDNIHLGYARDFIVFWKLGITNFADIFYWVGLALFLLCLMSNPQTRKKLNRLSGSDVKIFLKFSLDELKNLISFLKKLFAKITKRNSHFTKT
;
A
#
# COMPACT_ATOMS: atom_id res chain seq x y z
N MET A 1 -7.52 -19.53 17.17
CA MET A 1 -6.42 -19.55 16.18
C MET A 1 -5.43 -18.46 16.55
N LYS A 2 -4.16 -18.77 16.88
CA LYS A 2 -3.17 -17.73 17.22
C LYS A 2 -2.66 -17.08 15.93
N PHE A 3 -2.98 -15.80 15.72
CA PHE A 3 -2.55 -15.03 14.53
C PHE A 3 -1.09 -14.54 14.61
N PHE A 4 -0.53 -14.52 15.82
CA PHE A 4 0.84 -14.16 16.11
C PHE A 4 1.50 -15.28 16.90
N ASP A 5 2.76 -15.55 16.59
CA ASP A 5 3.62 -16.52 17.26
C ASP A 5 4.89 -15.80 17.73
N ASP A 6 5.11 -15.70 19.04
CA ASP A 6 6.17 -14.89 19.65
C ASP A 6 6.27 -13.45 19.10
N GLY A 7 5.10 -12.85 18.83
CA GLY A 7 5.00 -11.50 18.27
C GLY A 7 5.28 -11.39 16.77
N LYS A 8 5.67 -12.48 16.10
CA LYS A 8 5.75 -12.55 14.63
C LYS A 8 4.36 -12.86 14.07
N PRO A 9 3.85 -12.07 13.13
CA PRO A 9 2.60 -12.39 12.46
C PRO A 9 2.77 -13.61 11.57
N ARG A 10 1.73 -14.44 11.49
CA ARG A 10 1.68 -15.49 10.49
C ARG A 10 1.39 -14.86 9.12
N TRP A 11 2.09 -15.29 8.08
CA TRP A 11 1.99 -14.67 6.75
C TRP A 11 0.56 -14.67 6.19
N TYR A 12 -0.22 -15.73 6.46
CA TYR A 12 -1.61 -15.83 6.02
C TYR A 12 -2.52 -14.82 6.71
N PHE A 13 -2.21 -14.40 7.94
CA PHE A 13 -2.96 -13.38 8.64
C PHE A 13 -2.77 -12.01 7.98
N ILE A 14 -1.53 -11.66 7.63
CA ILE A 14 -1.21 -10.43 6.89
C ILE A 14 -1.97 -10.40 5.57
N LEU A 15 -1.90 -11.50 4.80
CA LEU A 15 -2.57 -11.60 3.50
C LEU A 15 -4.09 -11.48 3.65
N LEU A 16 -4.68 -12.19 4.61
CA LEU A 16 -6.11 -12.14 4.90
C LEU A 16 -6.57 -10.70 5.22
N MET A 17 -5.80 -9.98 6.04
CA MET A 17 -6.14 -8.60 6.39
C MET A 17 -5.99 -7.64 5.20
N ILE A 18 -4.95 -7.79 4.37
CA ILE A 18 -4.81 -6.99 3.15
C ILE A 18 -5.99 -7.25 2.19
N ILE A 19 -6.38 -8.52 2.00
CA ILE A 19 -7.55 -8.89 1.17
C ILE A 19 -8.82 -8.26 1.73
N LEU A 20 -9.00 -8.27 3.04
CA LEU A 20 -10.17 -7.66 3.69
C LEU A 20 -10.20 -6.14 3.48
N LEU A 21 -9.09 -5.43 3.71
CA LEU A 21 -9.02 -3.99 3.47
C LEU A 21 -9.26 -3.63 2.00
N PHE A 22 -8.63 -4.39 1.10
CA PHE A 22 -8.86 -4.26 -0.34
C PHE A 22 -10.33 -4.47 -0.69
N GLY A 23 -10.96 -5.53 -0.18
CA GLY A 23 -12.38 -5.83 -0.41
C GLY A 23 -13.30 -4.71 0.08
N VAL A 24 -13.06 -4.19 1.28
CA VAL A 24 -13.83 -3.06 1.84
C VAL A 24 -13.74 -1.83 0.94
N ASP A 25 -12.54 -1.44 0.52
CA ASP A 25 -12.35 -0.28 -0.36
C ASP A 25 -12.99 -0.50 -1.74
N GLN A 26 -12.75 -1.64 -2.39
CA GLN A 26 -13.29 -1.92 -3.72
C GLN A 26 -14.82 -2.00 -3.75
N VAL A 27 -15.42 -2.66 -2.75
CA VAL A 27 -16.88 -2.73 -2.61
C VAL A 27 -17.45 -1.34 -2.38
N SER A 28 -16.84 -0.55 -1.50
CA SER A 28 -17.31 0.82 -1.22
C SER A 28 -17.26 1.72 -2.45
N LYS A 29 -16.18 1.66 -3.23
CA LYS A 29 -16.02 2.42 -4.48
C LYS A 29 -17.01 1.99 -5.55
N HIS A 30 -17.32 0.70 -5.62
CA HIS A 30 -18.33 0.17 -6.55
C HIS A 30 -19.75 0.64 -6.20
N PHE A 31 -20.11 0.68 -4.91
CA PHE A 31 -21.39 1.26 -4.51
C PHE A 31 -21.43 2.77 -4.74
N ALA A 32 -20.34 3.47 -4.41
CA ALA A 32 -20.23 4.91 -4.64
C ALA A 32 -20.39 5.27 -6.13
N SER A 33 -19.75 4.52 -7.04
CA SER A 33 -19.85 4.78 -8.48
C SER A 33 -21.23 4.48 -9.06
N LYS A 34 -22.05 3.67 -8.40
CA LYS A 34 -23.44 3.40 -8.82
C LYS A 34 -24.43 4.42 -8.28
N ILE A 35 -24.28 4.79 -7.02
CA ILE A 35 -25.27 5.61 -6.29
C ILE A 35 -25.00 7.11 -6.49
N LEU A 36 -23.75 7.54 -6.34
CA LEU A 36 -23.40 8.95 -6.22
C LEU A 36 -23.11 9.63 -7.57
N THR A 37 -22.86 8.85 -8.62
CA THR A 37 -22.62 9.37 -9.99
C THR A 37 -23.88 10.02 -10.59
N GLN A 38 -25.05 9.81 -9.98
CA GLN A 38 -26.33 10.43 -10.36
C GLN A 38 -26.43 11.93 -9.98
N GLY A 39 -25.30 12.59 -9.67
CA GLY A 39 -25.27 13.98 -9.20
C GLY A 39 -25.64 14.16 -7.72
N ILE A 40 -25.82 13.06 -6.99
CA ILE A 40 -26.17 13.06 -5.58
C ILE A 40 -24.92 13.43 -4.76
N SER A 41 -25.00 14.56 -4.06
CA SER A 41 -23.99 14.96 -3.08
C SER A 41 -24.67 15.33 -1.77
N TYR A 42 -24.25 14.68 -0.69
CA TYR A 42 -24.71 15.02 0.65
C TYR A 42 -23.52 15.56 1.42
N LYS A 43 -23.67 16.75 1.99
CA LYS A 43 -22.67 17.35 2.86
C LYS A 43 -23.35 17.91 4.09
N PHE A 44 -22.97 17.39 5.25
CA PHE A 44 -23.37 17.91 6.55
C PHE A 44 -22.12 18.38 7.30
N GLY A 45 -21.93 19.70 7.35
CA GLY A 45 -20.70 20.29 7.86
C GLY A 45 -19.48 19.90 7.04
N GLY A 46 -18.44 19.37 7.70
CA GLY A 46 -17.23 18.89 7.06
C GLY A 46 -17.34 17.48 6.47
N PHE A 47 -18.42 16.74 6.71
CA PHE A 47 -18.53 15.34 6.31
C PHE A 47 -19.60 15.14 5.24
N GLY A 48 -19.43 14.11 4.42
CA GLY A 48 -20.39 13.86 3.36
C GLY A 48 -19.94 12.80 2.37
N VAL A 49 -20.71 12.68 1.29
CA VAL A 49 -20.41 11.80 0.17
C VAL A 49 -20.58 12.54 -1.14
N LYS A 50 -19.59 12.40 -2.02
CA LYS A 50 -19.58 12.96 -3.38
C LYS A 50 -18.59 12.17 -4.21
N TYR A 51 -19.05 11.53 -5.28
CA TYR A 51 -18.17 10.75 -6.14
C TYR A 51 -17.39 11.65 -7.11
N ILE A 52 -16.07 11.49 -7.12
CA ILE A 52 -15.14 12.14 -8.04
C ILE A 52 -14.12 11.10 -8.52
N THR A 53 -13.68 11.24 -9.76
CA THR A 53 -12.55 10.47 -10.30
C THR A 53 -11.33 11.38 -10.40
N HIS A 54 -10.19 10.88 -9.94
CA HIS A 54 -8.92 11.61 -10.01
C HIS A 54 -7.92 10.80 -10.82
N GLN A 55 -7.46 11.38 -11.93
CA GLN A 55 -6.36 10.84 -12.74
C GLN A 55 -4.98 11.22 -12.15
N LYS A 56 -4.96 12.13 -11.18
CA LYS A 56 -3.73 12.69 -10.58
C LYS A 56 -3.37 11.93 -9.31
N PHE A 57 -2.11 11.55 -9.21
CA PHE A 57 -1.55 10.98 -7.98
C PHE A 57 -1.09 12.11 -7.06
N TYR A 58 -1.75 12.28 -5.92
CA TYR A 58 -1.30 13.22 -4.89
C TYR A 58 -0.33 12.52 -3.94
N PHE A 59 0.95 12.48 -4.28
CA PHE A 59 1.98 12.24 -3.27
C PHE A 59 2.17 13.55 -2.48
N PHE A 60 1.65 13.62 -1.25
CA PHE A 60 1.86 14.74 -0.32
C PHE A 60 1.40 16.15 -0.80
N LYS A 61 0.55 16.27 -1.85
CA LYS A 61 0.26 17.57 -2.52
C LYS A 61 1.51 18.34 -3.02
N LEU A 62 2.68 17.71 -3.06
CA LEU A 62 3.97 18.39 -3.28
C LEU A 62 4.48 18.32 -4.72
N ILE A 63 4.03 17.33 -5.51
CA ILE A 63 4.47 17.15 -6.89
C ILE A 63 3.26 16.81 -7.77
N VAL A 64 3.02 17.61 -8.80
CA VAL A 64 2.00 17.41 -9.84
C VAL A 64 2.72 17.11 -11.15
N PHE A 65 2.31 16.06 -11.85
CA PHE A 65 2.78 15.76 -13.20
C PHE A 65 1.60 15.88 -14.18
N ASP A 66 1.76 16.69 -15.23
CA ASP A 66 0.69 17.07 -16.16
C ASP A 66 0.68 16.24 -17.47
N ASP A 67 0.75 14.92 -17.32
CA ASP A 67 0.47 13.88 -18.35
C ASP A 67 1.67 13.38 -19.18
N PRO A 68 2.33 12.27 -18.75
CA PRO A 68 2.01 10.88 -19.14
C PRO A 68 1.56 10.04 -17.93
N GLY A 69 0.37 10.37 -17.41
CA GLY A 69 0.04 10.23 -15.99
C GLY A 69 -0.19 8.79 -15.47
N LYS A 70 -0.63 7.84 -16.31
CA LYS A 70 -1.04 6.49 -15.86
C LYS A 70 0.13 5.53 -15.61
N ILE A 71 1.15 5.58 -16.46
CA ILE A 71 2.35 4.73 -16.32
C ILE A 71 3.21 5.26 -15.17
N ILE A 72 3.40 6.58 -15.10
CA ILE A 72 4.20 7.21 -14.04
C ILE A 72 3.51 7.02 -12.68
N SER A 73 2.20 7.22 -12.57
CA SER A 73 1.47 6.98 -11.29
C SER A 73 1.55 5.52 -10.85
N SER A 74 1.40 4.56 -11.77
CA SER A 74 1.55 3.13 -11.47
C SER A 74 2.97 2.77 -11.04
N ILE A 75 4.00 3.35 -11.67
CA ILE A 75 5.41 3.18 -11.30
C ILE A 75 5.68 3.77 -9.92
N VAL A 76 5.24 5.01 -9.65
CA VAL A 76 5.42 5.68 -8.36
C VAL A 76 4.76 4.89 -7.24
N VAL A 77 3.52 4.44 -7.43
CA VAL A 77 2.82 3.61 -6.43
C VAL A 77 3.53 2.28 -6.22
N SER A 78 4.01 1.64 -7.29
CA SER A 78 4.77 0.39 -7.20
C SER A 78 6.10 0.57 -6.44
N VAL A 79 6.81 1.66 -6.68
CA VAL A 79 8.04 2.03 -5.96
C VAL A 79 7.74 2.31 -4.49
N VAL A 80 6.66 3.03 -4.18
CA VAL A 80 6.25 3.32 -2.80
C VAL A 80 5.87 2.03 -2.06
N LEU A 81 5.10 1.14 -2.68
CA LEU A 81 4.76 -0.18 -2.13
C LEU A 81 6.01 -1.02 -1.86
N LEU A 82 6.97 -1.02 -2.79
CA LEU A 82 8.24 -1.70 -2.64
C LEU A 82 9.05 -1.11 -1.46
N CYS A 83 9.16 0.20 -1.36
CA CYS A 83 9.82 0.87 -0.25
C CYS A 83 9.18 0.51 1.10
N ILE A 84 7.84 0.48 1.18
CA ILE A 84 7.12 0.09 2.41
C ILE A 84 7.39 -1.36 2.78
N LEU A 85 7.42 -2.26 1.79
CA LEU A 85 7.75 -3.67 2.02
C LEU A 85 9.17 -3.84 2.57
N LEU A 86 10.13 -3.12 1.98
CA LEU A 86 11.54 -3.15 2.39
C LEU A 86 11.73 -2.58 3.79
N VAL A 87 11.08 -1.45 4.09
CA VAL A 87 11.06 -0.83 5.42
C VAL A 87 10.41 -1.77 6.44
N TYR A 88 9.27 -2.39 6.12
CA TYR A 88 8.62 -3.35 7.01
C TYR A 88 9.51 -4.55 7.32
N ARG A 89 10.16 -5.15 6.30
CA ARG A 89 11.10 -6.26 6.50
C ARG A 89 12.27 -5.85 7.38
N PHE A 90 12.89 -4.70 7.12
CA PHE A 90 13.95 -4.16 7.96
C PHE A 90 13.48 -3.98 9.42
N LEU A 91 12.31 -3.39 9.62
CA LEU A 91 11.79 -3.12 10.96
C LEU A 91 11.46 -4.41 11.72
N MET A 92 10.91 -5.40 11.04
CA MET A 92 10.64 -6.72 11.61
C MET A 92 11.90 -7.49 12.01
N LEU A 93 13.01 -7.27 11.31
CA LEU A 93 14.29 -7.90 11.64
C LEU A 93 14.97 -7.21 12.82
N HIS A 94 14.87 -5.88 12.93
CA HIS A 94 15.71 -5.10 13.84
C HIS A 94 15.03 -4.53 15.08
N PHE A 95 13.69 -4.60 15.19
CA PHE A 95 12.95 -3.96 16.29
C PHE A 95 11.99 -4.92 17.04
N PRO A 96 11.75 -4.70 18.35
CA PRO A 96 10.96 -5.60 19.18
C PRO A 96 9.43 -5.43 19.00
N GLN A 97 8.96 -4.28 18.49
CA GLN A 97 7.52 -3.96 18.34
C GLN A 97 6.89 -4.54 17.07
N ARG A 98 7.17 -5.83 16.82
CA ARG A 98 6.79 -6.55 15.60
C ARG A 98 5.28 -6.47 15.31
N ARG A 99 4.43 -6.52 16.35
CA ARG A 99 2.96 -6.46 16.20
C ARG A 99 2.45 -5.12 15.67
N MET A 100 2.92 -4.00 16.22
CA MET A 100 2.49 -2.67 15.77
C MET A 100 3.00 -2.37 14.36
N PHE A 101 4.25 -2.73 14.05
CA PHE A 101 4.79 -2.62 12.69
C PHE A 101 4.02 -3.49 11.68
N THR A 102 3.52 -4.66 12.11
CA THR A 102 2.66 -5.51 11.28
C THR A 102 1.38 -4.78 10.91
N TRP A 103 0.67 -4.21 11.89
CA TRP A 103 -0.57 -3.47 11.61
C TRP A 103 -0.30 -2.23 10.75
N ALA A 104 0.73 -1.46 11.06
CA ALA A 104 1.15 -0.32 10.24
C ALA A 104 1.39 -0.75 8.78
N PHE A 105 2.07 -1.87 8.56
CA PHE A 105 2.29 -2.43 7.23
C PHE A 105 0.98 -2.86 6.55
N ILE A 106 0.12 -3.63 7.23
CA ILE A 106 -1.17 -4.08 6.69
C ILE A 106 -1.99 -2.90 6.19
N PHE A 107 -2.10 -1.84 7.00
CA PHE A 107 -2.86 -0.63 6.67
C PHE A 107 -2.23 0.18 5.54
N CYS A 108 -0.92 0.47 5.61
CA CYS A 108 -0.22 1.21 4.56
C CYS A 108 -0.26 0.46 3.22
N PHE A 109 0.12 -0.81 3.23
CA PHE A 109 0.19 -1.63 2.02
C PHE A 109 -1.20 -1.89 1.47
N GLY A 110 -2.18 -2.24 2.31
CA GLY A 110 -3.56 -2.47 1.89
C GLY A 110 -4.20 -1.25 1.23
N GLY A 111 -4.01 -0.06 1.81
CA GLY A 111 -4.49 1.20 1.24
C GLY A 111 -3.85 1.51 -0.11
N LEU A 112 -2.51 1.55 -0.18
CA LEU A 112 -1.79 1.80 -1.43
C LEU A 112 -2.09 0.77 -2.51
N PHE A 113 -2.17 -0.51 -2.15
CA PHE A 113 -2.49 -1.59 -3.08
C PHE A 113 -3.89 -1.42 -3.68
N SER A 114 -4.89 -1.06 -2.88
CA SER A 114 -6.25 -0.87 -3.40
C SER A 114 -6.35 0.32 -4.37
N ASN A 115 -5.66 1.43 -4.09
CA ASN A 115 -5.57 2.54 -5.04
C ASN A 115 -4.73 2.20 -6.28
N LEU A 116 -3.69 1.37 -6.16
CA LEU A 116 -2.93 0.88 -7.31
C LEU A 116 -3.82 0.10 -8.27
N VAL A 117 -4.66 -0.80 -7.73
CA VAL A 117 -5.56 -1.62 -8.53
C VAL A 117 -6.49 -0.74 -9.38
N ASP A 118 -7.09 0.30 -8.79
CA ASP A 118 -7.90 1.26 -9.54
C ASP A 118 -7.11 1.95 -10.65
N ASN A 119 -5.91 2.43 -10.34
CA ASN A 119 -5.05 3.11 -11.31
C ASN A 119 -4.64 2.20 -12.47
N ILE A 120 -4.38 0.92 -12.21
CA ILE A 120 -4.03 -0.05 -13.26
C ILE A 120 -5.26 -0.44 -14.10
N HIS A 121 -6.39 -0.72 -13.47
CA HIS A 121 -7.56 -1.28 -14.17
C HIS A 121 -8.45 -0.22 -14.81
N LEU A 122 -8.61 0.93 -14.14
CA LEU A 122 -9.52 2.00 -14.55
C LEU A 122 -8.74 3.20 -15.13
N GLY A 123 -7.46 3.35 -14.78
CA GLY A 123 -6.66 4.50 -15.18
C GLY A 123 -6.93 5.76 -14.35
N TYR A 124 -7.65 5.66 -13.23
CA TYR A 124 -7.94 6.72 -12.28
C TYR A 124 -8.34 6.15 -10.92
N ALA A 125 -8.17 6.94 -9.87
CA ALA A 125 -8.69 6.63 -8.53
C ALA A 125 -10.14 7.10 -8.37
N ARG A 126 -10.92 6.37 -7.55
CA ARG A 126 -12.32 6.67 -7.23
C ARG A 126 -12.43 7.19 -5.80
N ASP A 127 -12.81 8.44 -5.65
CA ASP A 127 -12.96 9.10 -4.34
C ASP A 127 -14.43 9.46 -4.11
N PHE A 128 -14.90 9.31 -2.88
CA PHE A 128 -16.33 9.45 -2.60
C PHE A 128 -16.69 9.95 -1.19
N ILE A 129 -15.75 10.01 -0.26
CA ILE A 129 -15.95 10.46 1.11
C ILE A 129 -15.49 11.90 1.22
N VAL A 130 -16.40 12.83 1.52
CA VAL A 130 -16.03 14.21 1.88
C VAL A 130 -15.56 14.18 3.34
N PHE A 131 -14.29 14.51 3.59
CA PHE A 131 -13.70 14.47 4.94
C PHE A 131 -13.05 15.80 5.32
N TRP A 132 -13.80 16.61 6.04
CA TRP A 132 -13.40 17.88 6.63
C TRP A 132 -12.63 18.78 5.64
N LYS A 133 -11.46 19.28 6.05
CA LYS A 133 -10.51 20.05 5.22
C LYS A 133 -9.57 19.18 4.38
N LEU A 134 -9.66 17.85 4.50
CA LEU A 134 -8.79 16.92 3.76
C LEU A 134 -9.24 16.74 2.30
N GLY A 135 -10.48 17.13 1.98
CA GLY A 135 -11.03 17.03 0.63
C GLY A 135 -11.90 15.79 0.48
N ILE A 136 -11.93 15.25 -0.74
CA ILE A 136 -12.71 14.06 -1.08
C ILE A 136 -11.73 12.89 -1.20
N THR A 137 -12.03 11.79 -0.54
CA THR A 137 -11.12 10.67 -0.32
C THR A 137 -11.87 9.34 -0.40
N ASN A 138 -11.17 8.22 -0.21
CA ASN A 138 -11.74 6.88 -0.16
C ASN A 138 -11.24 6.12 1.08
N PHE A 139 -11.67 4.86 1.25
CA PHE A 139 -11.21 4.06 2.39
C PHE A 139 -9.73 3.67 2.26
N ALA A 140 -9.22 3.45 1.04
CA ALA A 140 -7.80 3.19 0.82
C ALA A 140 -6.88 4.29 1.36
N ASP A 141 -7.23 5.57 1.18
CA ASP A 141 -6.48 6.70 1.74
C ASP A 141 -6.57 6.74 3.27
N ILE A 142 -7.75 6.48 3.83
CA ILE A 142 -7.95 6.40 5.28
C ILE A 142 -7.09 5.28 5.88
N PHE A 143 -7.08 4.10 5.25
CA PHE A 143 -6.22 3.00 5.67
C PHE A 143 -4.75 3.39 5.62
N TYR A 144 -4.32 4.07 4.56
CA TYR A 144 -2.96 4.56 4.46
C TYR A 144 -2.61 5.56 5.58
N TRP A 145 -3.47 6.55 5.88
CA TRP A 145 -3.24 7.51 6.96
C TRP A 145 -3.19 6.83 8.33
N VAL A 146 -4.06 5.86 8.60
CA VAL A 146 -4.04 5.07 9.84
C VAL A 146 -2.74 4.27 9.94
N GLY A 147 -2.31 3.62 8.85
CA GLY A 147 -1.04 2.90 8.80
C GLY A 147 0.16 3.79 9.06
N LEU A 148 0.17 4.99 8.46
CA LEU A 148 1.22 5.99 8.65
C LEU A 148 1.24 6.51 10.09
N ALA A 149 0.08 6.80 10.67
CA ALA A 149 -0.04 7.21 12.07
C ALA A 149 0.48 6.13 13.01
N LEU A 150 0.10 4.86 12.80
CA LEU A 150 0.59 3.72 13.59
C LEU A 150 2.10 3.54 13.45
N PHE A 151 2.64 3.72 12.23
CA PHE A 151 4.07 3.67 11.96
C PHE A 151 4.83 4.74 12.76
N LEU A 152 4.37 6.00 12.69
CA LEU A 152 4.96 7.12 13.43
C LEU A 152 4.85 6.92 14.94
N LEU A 153 3.70 6.48 15.44
CA LEU A 153 3.52 6.14 16.85
C LEU A 153 4.49 5.05 17.30
N CYS A 154 4.74 4.03 16.47
CA CYS A 154 5.68 2.97 16.79
C CYS A 154 7.14 3.49 16.88
N LEU A 155 7.51 4.41 15.98
CA LEU A 155 8.82 5.09 16.02
C LEU A 155 8.98 5.97 17.26
N MET A 156 7.93 6.72 17.64
CA MET A 156 7.96 7.64 18.78
C MET A 156 7.92 6.92 20.13
N SER A 157 7.15 5.84 20.23
CA SER A 157 6.88 5.15 21.50
C SER A 157 8.05 4.31 22.03
N ASN A 158 9.15 4.19 21.27
CA ASN A 158 10.27 3.35 21.66
C ASN A 158 11.59 4.13 21.68
N PRO A 159 12.10 4.47 22.89
CA PRO A 159 13.37 5.15 23.05
C PRO A 159 14.55 4.34 22.49
N GLN A 160 14.49 3.01 22.51
CA GLN A 160 15.51 2.14 21.92
C GLN A 160 15.42 2.14 20.39
N THR A 161 14.20 2.13 19.83
CA THR A 161 13.99 2.31 18.39
C THR A 161 14.57 3.63 17.93
N ARG A 162 14.28 4.72 18.64
CA ARG A 162 14.76 6.07 18.34
C ARG A 162 16.28 6.18 18.47
N LYS A 163 16.87 5.62 19.54
CA LYS A 163 18.34 5.56 19.70
C LYS A 163 19.00 4.71 18.62
N LYS A 164 18.38 3.60 18.21
CA LYS A 164 18.89 2.73 17.14
C LYS A 164 18.77 3.43 15.78
N LEU A 165 17.65 4.11 15.49
CA LEU A 165 17.45 4.94 14.30
C LEU A 165 18.48 6.07 14.23
N ASN A 166 18.71 6.78 15.33
CA ASN A 166 19.69 7.86 15.40
C ASN A 166 21.14 7.38 15.36
N ARG A 167 21.38 6.10 15.67
CA ARG A 167 22.68 5.43 15.51
C ARG A 167 22.82 4.75 14.15
N LEU A 168 21.78 4.76 13.30
CA LEU A 168 21.91 4.25 11.93
C LEU A 168 22.94 5.12 11.21
N SER A 169 24.13 4.57 11.07
CA SER A 169 25.25 5.19 10.35
C SER A 169 25.02 5.04 8.85
N GLY A 170 25.79 5.76 8.03
CA GLY A 170 25.82 5.53 6.57
C GLY A 170 26.10 4.07 6.19
N SER A 171 26.70 3.27 7.09
CA SER A 171 26.84 1.82 6.94
C SER A 171 25.50 1.06 7.01
N ASP A 172 24.57 1.46 7.88
CA ASP A 172 23.26 0.81 7.99
C ASP A 172 22.35 1.18 6.81
N VAL A 173 22.51 2.38 6.26
CA VAL A 173 21.88 2.76 4.97
C VAL A 173 22.43 1.90 3.84
N LYS A 174 23.75 1.66 3.79
CA LYS A 174 24.35 0.73 2.83
C LYS A 174 23.84 -0.70 3.01
N ILE A 175 23.64 -1.16 4.23
CA ILE A 175 23.05 -2.48 4.53
C ILE A 175 21.60 -2.52 4.06
N PHE A 176 20.80 -1.50 4.34
CA PHE A 176 19.42 -1.39 3.85
C PHE A 176 19.35 -1.37 2.32
N LEU A 177 20.22 -0.61 1.65
CA LEU A 177 20.32 -0.56 0.20
C LEU A 177 20.73 -1.93 -0.37
N LYS A 178 21.74 -2.59 0.22
CA LYS A 178 22.19 -3.92 -0.20
C LYS A 178 21.07 -4.95 -0.02
N PHE A 179 20.41 -4.95 1.13
CA PHE A 179 19.25 -5.79 1.41
C PHE A 179 18.11 -5.55 0.40
N SER A 180 17.82 -4.29 0.10
CA SER A 180 16.80 -3.90 -0.88
C SER A 180 17.13 -4.40 -2.29
N LEU A 181 18.40 -4.31 -2.70
CA LEU A 181 18.88 -4.84 -3.98
C LEU A 181 18.80 -6.36 -4.05
N ASP A 182 19.13 -7.06 -2.95
CA ASP A 182 19.09 -8.52 -2.91
C ASP A 182 17.64 -9.05 -2.94
N GLU A 183 16.70 -8.40 -2.25
CA GLU A 183 15.27 -8.69 -2.35
C GLU A 183 14.73 -8.46 -3.76
N LEU A 184 15.11 -7.35 -4.41
CA LEU A 184 14.71 -7.06 -5.78
C LEU A 184 15.19 -8.15 -6.75
N LYS A 185 16.44 -8.60 -6.60
CA LYS A 185 17.00 -9.71 -7.40
C LYS A 185 16.24 -11.01 -7.17
N ASN A 186 15.91 -11.32 -5.92
CA ASN A 186 15.15 -12.51 -5.57
C ASN A 186 13.74 -12.50 -6.18
N LEU A 187 13.05 -11.36 -6.11
CA LEU A 187 11.75 -11.18 -6.74
C LEU A 187 11.83 -11.35 -8.27
N ILE A 188 12.80 -10.71 -8.92
CA ILE A 188 13.02 -10.86 -10.37
C ILE A 188 13.29 -12.31 -10.74
N SER A 189 14.13 -13.02 -9.98
CA SER A 189 14.41 -14.44 -10.17
C SER A 189 13.16 -15.30 -10.04
N PHE A 190 12.34 -15.05 -9.02
CA PHE A 190 11.07 -15.71 -8.81
C PHE A 190 10.09 -15.47 -9.97
N LEU A 191 9.94 -14.22 -10.41
CA LEU A 191 9.08 -13.85 -11.54
C LEU A 191 9.55 -14.52 -12.83
N LYS A 192 10.86 -14.54 -13.11
CA LYS A 192 11.42 -15.26 -14.27
C LYS A 192 11.07 -16.74 -14.24
N LYS A 193 11.18 -17.41 -13.09
CA LYS A 193 10.79 -18.81 -12.93
C LYS A 193 9.30 -19.02 -13.13
N LEU A 194 8.46 -18.11 -12.62
CA LEU A 194 7.01 -18.16 -12.77
C LEU A 194 6.61 -17.99 -14.25
N PHE A 195 7.17 -17.00 -14.94
CA PHE A 195 6.94 -16.78 -16.37
C PHE A 195 7.40 -17.97 -17.21
N ALA A 196 8.61 -18.50 -16.98
CA ALA A 196 9.09 -19.69 -17.67
C ALA A 196 8.15 -20.90 -17.48
N LYS A 197 7.60 -21.07 -16.27
CA LYS A 197 6.62 -22.11 -15.97
C LYS A 197 5.29 -21.91 -16.69
N ILE A 198 4.81 -20.67 -16.81
CA ILE A 198 3.58 -20.32 -17.54
C ILE A 198 3.77 -20.52 -19.05
N THR A 199 4.88 -20.04 -19.63
CA THR A 199 5.18 -20.19 -21.06
C THR A 199 5.32 -21.66 -21.46
N LYS A 200 5.99 -22.47 -20.63
CA LYS A 200 6.13 -23.93 -20.86
C LYS A 200 4.79 -24.67 -20.75
N ARG A 201 3.85 -24.17 -19.93
CA ARG A 201 2.48 -24.72 -19.82
C ARG A 201 1.64 -24.38 -21.06
N ASN A 202 1.80 -23.19 -21.63
CA ASN A 202 1.04 -22.77 -22.81
C ASN A 202 1.54 -23.41 -24.11
N SER A 203 2.84 -23.72 -24.23
CA SER A 203 3.40 -24.44 -25.39
C SER A 203 2.95 -25.90 -25.52
N HIS A 204 2.33 -26.47 -24.48
CA HIS A 204 1.72 -27.80 -24.54
C HIS A 204 0.27 -27.79 -25.05
N PHE A 205 -0.41 -26.63 -25.10
CA PHE A 205 -1.79 -26.50 -25.60
C PHE A 205 -1.89 -26.11 -27.08
N THR A 206 -0.78 -25.75 -27.73
CA THR A 206 -0.73 -25.38 -29.16
C THR A 206 -0.17 -26.47 -30.07
N LYS A 207 -0.11 -27.72 -29.61
CA LYS A 207 0.41 -28.89 -30.35
C LYS A 207 -0.63 -30.02 -30.57
N THR A 208 -1.91 -29.67 -30.53
CA THR A 208 -3.03 -30.51 -30.99
C THR A 208 -3.75 -29.76 -32.09
#